data_AF-A0A5B6ZNE8-F1
#
_entry.id   AF-A0A5B6ZNE8-F1
#
_cell.length_a   1.000
_cell.length_b   1.000
_cell.length_c   1.000
_cell.angle_alpha   90.00
_cell.angle_beta   90.00
_cell.angle_gamma   90.00
#
_symmetry.space_group_name_H-M   'P 1'
#
loop_
_entity.id
_entity.type
_entity.pdbx_description
1 polymer ?
#
loop_
_entity_poly.entity_id
_entity_poly.type
_entity_poly.pdbx_seq_one_letter_code
_entity_poly.pdbx_strand_id
1 'polypeptide(L)'
;SMTAVVGVMFVHLYLVEKGYSYTHVQAIPAFLLSVFLLLLICPFNIVYKSSRYCFLRVIRNIILSPLYKVVMLDFFMADQLCSQVPMLRNLEYVACYYITGSYKTQDYGYCMRTKNYRDLAYAVSFLPYYWRAMQCARRWFDEGETGHLVNLGKYVSAMLAAGAKVAYEKERSVGWLCLVVVMSSSATVYQLYWDFVKDWGLLQFHSKNPWLRNELMLRRKFIYFFSMGLNLILRLAWLQTVLHSSFESVDYRVTGLFLAALEVIRRGLWNFYRLENEHLNNAGKFRAVNTVPLPFHEVDEED
;
A
#
# COMPACT_ATOMS: atom_id res chain seq x y z
N SER A 1 -4.91 -1.90 19.29
CA SER A 1 -6.33 -2.09 18.91
C SER A 1 -6.90 -0.76 18.47
N MET A 2 -7.75 -0.73 17.43
CA MET A 2 -8.47 0.49 17.01
C MET A 2 -9.29 1.09 18.16
N THR A 3 -9.84 0.25 19.04
CA THR A 3 -10.55 0.69 20.25
C THR A 3 -9.69 1.57 21.15
N ALA A 4 -8.40 1.24 21.31
CA ALA A 4 -7.48 2.03 22.12
C ALA A 4 -7.21 3.41 21.47
N VAL A 5 -7.03 3.45 20.14
CA VAL A 5 -6.82 4.70 19.40
C VAL A 5 -8.06 5.60 19.51
N VAL A 6 -9.25 5.05 19.28
CA VAL A 6 -10.51 5.79 19.38
C VAL A 6 -10.75 6.26 20.81
N GLY A 7 -10.55 5.39 21.81
CA GLY A 7 -10.69 5.76 23.23
C GLY A 7 -9.75 6.89 23.63
N VAL A 8 -8.47 6.84 23.24
CA VAL A 8 -7.50 7.91 23.49
C VAL A 8 -7.87 9.20 22.76
N MET A 9 -8.41 9.10 21.53
CA MET A 9 -8.91 10.26 20.79
C MET A 9 -10.08 10.94 21.53
N PHE A 10 -11.03 10.18 22.07
CA PHE A 10 -12.12 10.73 22.89
C PHE A 10 -11.59 11.41 24.16
N VAL A 11 -10.66 10.77 24.87
CA VAL A 11 -10.03 11.37 26.05
C VAL A 11 -9.29 12.66 25.70
N HIS A 12 -8.55 12.67 24.59
CA HIS A 12 -7.85 13.86 24.10
C HIS A 12 -8.83 15.00 23.83
N LEU A 13 -9.90 14.76 23.06
CA LEU A 13 -10.91 15.77 22.74
C LEU A 13 -11.63 16.30 23.99
N TYR A 14 -12.00 15.40 24.91
CA TYR A 14 -12.61 15.77 26.18
C TYR A 14 -11.70 16.68 27.03
N LEU A 15 -10.40 16.37 27.11
CA LEU A 15 -9.45 17.19 27.85
C LEU A 15 -9.20 18.56 27.20
N VAL A 16 -9.21 18.63 25.85
CA VAL A 16 -9.18 19.90 25.13
C VAL A 16 -10.41 20.74 25.48
N GLU A 17 -11.61 20.15 25.43
CA GLU A 17 -12.87 20.83 25.74
C GLU A 17 -12.91 21.36 27.18
N LYS A 18 -12.34 20.60 28.13
CA LYS A 18 -12.25 20.99 29.55
C LYS A 18 -11.21 22.07 29.85
N GLY A 19 -10.47 22.56 28.84
CA GLY A 19 -9.52 23.65 29.00
C GLY A 19 -8.23 23.26 29.73
N TYR A 20 -7.86 21.97 29.72
CA TYR A 20 -6.58 21.54 30.25
C TYR A 20 -5.42 22.15 29.45
N SER A 21 -4.24 22.25 30.08
CA SER A 21 -3.03 22.78 29.45
C SER A 21 -2.76 22.10 28.12
N TYR A 22 -2.82 22.89 27.04
CA TYR A 22 -2.73 22.42 25.67
C TYR A 22 -1.48 21.56 25.41
N THR A 23 -0.33 21.92 25.99
CA THR A 23 0.92 21.18 25.85
C THR A 23 0.84 19.76 26.40
N HIS A 24 0.11 19.55 27.51
CA HIS A 24 -0.07 18.24 28.11
C HIS A 24 -1.03 17.38 27.27
N VAL A 25 -2.11 17.99 26.77
CA VAL A 25 -3.10 17.28 25.96
C VAL A 25 -2.51 16.85 24.61
N GLN A 26 -1.65 17.66 24.00
CA GLN A 26 -0.92 17.33 22.76
C GLN A 26 0.17 16.26 22.94
N ALA A 27 0.59 15.95 24.17
CA ALA A 27 1.53 14.85 24.43
C ALA A 27 0.85 13.47 24.39
N ILE A 28 -0.49 13.41 24.51
CA ILE A 28 -1.25 12.16 24.56
C ILE A 28 -1.06 11.30 23.29
N PRO A 29 -1.20 11.83 22.05
CA PRO A 29 -0.96 11.03 20.85
C PRO A 29 0.49 10.55 20.71
N ALA A 30 1.48 11.37 21.10
CA ALA A 30 2.89 10.96 21.14
C ALA A 30 3.12 9.79 22.11
N PHE A 31 2.53 9.87 23.29
CA PHE A 31 2.63 8.80 24.29
C PHE A 31 2.03 7.50 23.74
N LEU A 32 0.83 7.56 23.15
CA LEU A 32 0.19 6.39 22.54
C LEU A 32 1.06 5.77 21.42
N LEU A 33 1.57 6.60 20.51
CA LEU A 33 2.45 6.14 19.44
C LEU A 33 3.71 5.49 20.00
N SER A 34 4.33 6.10 21.01
CA SER A 34 5.53 5.57 21.68
C SER A 34 5.26 4.22 22.33
N VAL A 35 4.11 4.06 23.00
CA VAL A 35 3.68 2.77 23.56
C VAL A 35 3.55 1.70 22.48
N PHE A 36 2.94 2.02 21.33
CA PHE A 36 2.84 1.05 20.22
C PHE A 36 4.20 0.69 19.62
N LEU A 37 5.12 1.66 19.47
CA LEU A 37 6.47 1.41 18.97
C LEU A 37 7.30 0.56 19.93
N LEU A 38 7.26 0.88 21.22
CA LEU A 38 7.91 0.09 22.28
C LEU A 38 7.34 -1.33 22.34
N LEU A 39 6.01 -1.45 22.25
CA LEU A 39 5.36 -2.75 22.18
C LEU A 39 5.74 -3.52 20.92
N LEU A 40 5.97 -2.86 19.77
CA LEU A 40 6.39 -3.53 18.54
C LEU A 40 7.77 -4.21 18.70
N ILE A 41 8.74 -3.53 19.31
CA ILE A 41 10.12 -4.02 19.49
C ILE A 41 10.35 -4.82 20.79
N CYS A 42 9.37 -4.84 21.69
CA CYS A 42 9.49 -5.47 23.00
C CYS A 42 9.82 -6.98 22.92
N PRO A 43 10.89 -7.47 23.58
CA PRO A 43 11.31 -8.86 23.45
C PRO A 43 10.51 -9.85 24.28
N PHE A 44 9.71 -9.35 25.23
CA PHE A 44 8.90 -10.17 26.13
C PHE A 44 7.69 -10.77 25.40
N ASN A 45 7.18 -11.89 25.92
CA ASN A 45 6.01 -12.60 25.38
C ASN A 45 4.69 -11.92 25.75
N ILE A 46 4.57 -10.65 25.39
CA ILE A 46 3.43 -9.78 25.68
C ILE A 46 2.80 -9.43 24.33
N VAL A 47 1.49 -9.62 24.16
CA VAL A 47 0.75 -9.26 22.93
C VAL A 47 1.40 -9.84 21.65
N TYR A 48 1.09 -11.10 21.32
CA TYR A 48 1.43 -11.72 20.03
C TYR A 48 2.90 -11.59 19.60
N LYS A 49 3.85 -12.01 20.46
CA LYS A 49 5.29 -11.92 20.20
C LYS A 49 5.70 -12.47 18.83
N SER A 50 5.25 -13.69 18.49
CA SER A 50 5.60 -14.33 17.21
C SER A 50 5.26 -13.43 16.00
N SER A 51 4.05 -12.86 15.99
CA SER A 51 3.59 -11.97 14.91
C SER A 51 4.40 -10.69 14.82
N ARG A 52 4.76 -10.06 15.95
CA ARG A 52 5.60 -8.84 15.98
C ARG A 52 6.99 -9.09 15.40
N TYR A 53 7.63 -10.19 15.80
CA TYR A 53 8.95 -10.56 15.27
C TYR A 53 8.90 -10.97 13.79
N CYS A 54 7.84 -11.64 13.36
CA CYS A 54 7.61 -11.94 11.94
C CYS A 54 7.49 -10.63 11.14
N PHE A 55 6.68 -9.68 11.61
CA PHE A 55 6.54 -8.37 10.98
C PHE A 55 7.88 -7.63 10.89
N LEU A 56 8.63 -7.52 11.99
CA LEU A 56 9.94 -6.86 12.00
C LEU A 56 10.94 -7.52 11.04
N ARG A 57 10.95 -8.86 10.98
CA ARG A 57 11.78 -9.61 10.04
C ARG A 57 11.44 -9.29 8.59
N VAL A 58 10.15 -9.25 8.25
CA VAL A 58 9.68 -8.92 6.89
C VAL A 58 10.02 -7.47 6.53
N ILE A 59 9.78 -6.51 7.42
CA ILE A 59 10.15 -5.11 7.19
C ILE A 59 11.66 -4.97 6.95
N ARG A 60 12.49 -5.65 7.75
CA ARG A 60 13.94 -5.70 7.53
C ARG A 60 14.29 -6.27 6.14
N ASN A 61 13.67 -7.39 5.74
CA ASN A 61 13.91 -7.99 4.43
C ASN A 61 13.49 -7.06 3.27
N ILE A 62 12.41 -6.29 3.43
CA ILE A 62 11.96 -5.31 2.44
C ILE A 62 12.99 -4.18 2.29
N ILE A 63 13.41 -3.60 3.42
CA ILE A 63 14.40 -2.49 3.44
C ILE A 63 15.73 -2.94 2.85
N LEU A 64 16.16 -4.16 3.17
CA LEU A 64 17.41 -4.75 2.70
C LEU A 64 17.21 -5.66 1.47
N SER A 65 16.15 -5.45 0.70
CA SER A 65 15.77 -6.30 -0.45
C SER A 65 16.86 -6.58 -1.50
N PRO A 66 17.87 -5.72 -1.74
CA PRO A 66 18.98 -6.08 -2.63
C PRO A 66 19.87 -7.22 -2.09
N LEU A 67 19.90 -7.38 -0.76
CA LEU A 67 20.85 -8.25 -0.05
C LEU A 67 20.28 -9.63 0.30
N TYR A 68 18.96 -9.80 0.24
CA TYR A 68 18.29 -11.05 0.65
C TYR A 68 17.42 -11.61 -0.47
N LYS A 69 17.24 -12.93 -0.47
CA LYS A 69 16.28 -13.60 -1.34
C LYS A 69 14.86 -13.12 -1.01
N VAL A 70 14.13 -12.67 -2.02
CA VAL A 70 12.77 -12.15 -1.88
C VAL A 70 11.77 -13.30 -1.97
N VAL A 71 11.00 -13.51 -0.90
CA VAL A 71 9.90 -14.50 -0.89
C VAL A 71 8.54 -13.84 -1.09
N MET A 72 7.50 -14.66 -1.29
CA MET A 72 6.12 -14.17 -1.48
C MET A 72 5.66 -13.20 -0.42
N LEU A 73 5.90 -13.54 0.84
CA LEU A 73 5.51 -12.70 1.96
C LEU A 73 6.16 -11.30 1.90
N ASP A 74 7.44 -11.21 1.49
CA ASP A 74 8.16 -9.95 1.43
C ASP A 74 7.60 -9.02 0.36
N PHE A 75 7.33 -9.52 -0.85
CA PHE A 75 6.76 -8.68 -1.90
C PHE A 75 5.28 -8.38 -1.67
N PHE A 76 4.52 -9.32 -1.10
CA PHE A 76 3.11 -9.10 -0.75
C PHE A 76 2.96 -8.00 0.32
N MET A 77 3.82 -8.02 1.34
CA MET A 77 3.86 -6.99 2.39
C MET A 77 4.36 -5.64 1.87
N ALA A 78 5.36 -5.63 1.00
CA ALA A 78 5.84 -4.39 0.39
C ALA A 78 4.76 -3.75 -0.52
N ASP A 79 3.91 -4.55 -1.17
CA ASP A 79 2.75 -4.02 -1.91
C ASP A 79 1.73 -3.34 -0.98
N GLN A 80 1.58 -3.82 0.27
CA GLN A 80 0.78 -3.12 1.28
C GLN A 80 1.40 -1.76 1.62
N LEU A 81 2.73 -1.70 1.78
CA LEU A 81 3.44 -0.46 2.08
C LEU A 81 3.23 0.61 1.00
N CYS A 82 3.13 0.23 -0.28
CA CYS A 82 2.80 1.17 -1.36
C CYS A 82 1.44 1.86 -1.17
N SER A 83 0.47 1.20 -0.55
CA SER A 83 -0.83 1.80 -0.19
C SER A 83 -0.77 2.62 1.10
N GLN A 84 0.26 2.43 1.92
CA GLN A 84 0.47 3.11 3.20
C GLN A 84 1.39 4.33 3.10
N VAL A 85 1.66 4.83 1.89
CA VAL A 85 2.43 6.07 1.68
C VAL A 85 1.88 7.25 2.49
N PRO A 86 0.55 7.51 2.56
CA PRO A 86 0.01 8.58 3.40
C PRO A 86 0.34 8.38 4.89
N MET A 87 0.27 7.14 5.38
CA MET A 87 0.63 6.82 6.76
C MET A 87 2.12 7.08 7.02
N LEU A 88 3.02 6.68 6.11
CA LEU A 88 4.45 6.91 6.26
C LEU A 88 4.81 8.40 6.29
N ARG A 89 4.18 9.20 5.42
CA ARG A 89 4.35 10.67 5.44
C ARG A 89 3.81 11.29 6.73
N ASN A 90 2.68 10.79 7.25
CA ASN A 90 2.15 11.26 8.53
C ASN A 90 3.05 10.87 9.71
N LEU A 91 3.69 9.69 9.68
CA LEU A 91 4.68 9.31 10.70
C LEU A 91 5.91 10.22 10.68
N GLU A 92 6.40 10.58 9.49
CA GLU A 92 7.48 11.57 9.33
C GLU A 92 7.06 12.94 9.88
N TYR A 93 5.89 13.45 9.49
CA TYR A 93 5.36 14.72 10.00
C TYR A 93 5.22 14.70 11.53
N VAL A 94 4.66 13.63 12.10
CA VAL A 94 4.50 13.47 13.55
C VAL A 94 5.84 13.45 14.26
N ALA A 95 6.85 12.78 13.69
CA ALA A 95 8.21 12.82 14.22
C ALA A 95 8.77 14.25 14.22
N CYS A 96 8.65 14.98 13.11
CA CYS A 96 9.06 16.39 13.04
C CYS A 96 8.32 17.25 14.08
N TYR A 97 7.00 17.12 14.17
CA TYR A 97 6.13 17.92 15.04
C TYR A 97 6.52 17.81 16.53
N TYR A 98 6.88 16.60 16.98
CA TYR A 98 7.29 16.37 18.35
C TYR A 98 8.77 16.65 18.61
N ILE A 99 9.68 16.28 17.69
CA ILE A 99 11.14 16.51 17.85
C ILE A 99 11.46 18.01 17.88
N THR A 100 10.81 18.79 17.02
CA THR A 100 11.06 20.25 16.91
C THR A 100 10.36 21.05 18.01
N GLY A 101 9.45 20.43 18.77
CA GLY A 101 8.63 21.12 19.75
C GLY A 101 7.55 22.02 19.14
N SER A 102 7.28 21.92 17.84
CA SER A 102 6.22 22.67 17.12
C SER A 102 4.85 22.52 17.79
N TYR A 103 4.59 21.39 18.44
CA TYR A 103 3.37 21.17 19.23
C TYR A 103 3.19 22.13 20.41
N LYS A 104 4.26 22.73 20.94
CA LYS A 104 4.18 23.71 22.04
C LYS A 104 3.78 25.09 21.55
N THR A 105 4.21 25.45 20.35
CA THR A 105 3.98 26.76 19.73
C THR A 105 2.76 26.80 18.82
N GLN A 106 2.07 25.67 18.64
CA GLN A 106 0.90 25.51 17.76
C GLN A 106 1.21 25.80 16.28
N ASP A 107 2.47 25.76 15.88
CA ASP A 107 2.88 25.99 14.49
C ASP A 107 2.84 24.69 13.67
N TYR A 108 1.62 24.24 13.35
CA TYR A 108 1.38 23.05 12.52
C TYR A 108 2.01 23.13 11.12
N GLY A 109 2.35 24.33 10.65
CA GLY A 109 2.96 24.53 9.33
C GLY A 109 4.48 24.35 9.31
N TYR A 110 5.14 24.31 10.47
CA TYR A 110 6.61 24.31 10.56
C TYR A 110 7.27 23.20 9.71
N CYS A 111 6.79 21.97 9.86
CA CYS A 111 7.32 20.79 9.15
C CYS A 111 7.04 20.81 7.65
N MET A 112 6.01 21.53 7.21
CA MET A 112 5.65 21.65 5.80
C MET A 112 6.38 22.80 5.10
N ARG A 113 6.70 23.87 5.83
CA ARG A 113 7.43 25.05 5.31
C ARG A 113 8.93 24.83 5.26
N THR A 114 9.48 24.11 6.25
CA THR A 114 10.92 23.86 6.34
C THR A 114 11.37 22.90 5.24
N LYS A 115 12.29 23.35 4.39
CA LYS A 115 12.74 22.61 3.20
C LYS A 115 13.21 21.19 3.53
N ASN A 116 14.03 21.01 4.57
CA ASN A 116 14.60 19.71 4.92
C ASN A 116 13.53 18.66 5.26
N TYR A 117 12.52 19.01 6.06
CA TYR A 117 11.42 18.12 6.43
C TYR A 117 10.49 17.87 5.24
N ARG A 118 10.22 18.89 4.42
CA ARG A 118 9.44 18.72 3.19
C ARG A 118 10.11 17.77 2.20
N ASP A 119 11.41 17.93 1.98
CA ASP A 119 12.20 17.08 1.08
C ASP A 119 12.30 15.64 1.64
N LEU A 120 12.39 15.48 2.96
CA LEU A 120 12.31 14.18 3.63
C LEU A 120 10.94 13.52 3.44
N ALA A 121 9.84 14.26 3.61
CA ALA A 121 8.49 13.76 3.39
C ALA A 121 8.29 13.28 1.93
N TYR A 122 8.91 13.97 0.97
CA TYR A 122 8.95 13.49 -0.42
C TYR A 122 9.74 12.18 -0.51
N ALA A 123 10.97 12.12 0.00
CA ALA A 123 11.78 10.90 -0.01
C ALA A 123 11.03 9.70 0.60
N VAL A 124 10.38 9.89 1.75
CA VAL A 124 9.56 8.86 2.44
C VAL A 124 8.43 8.35 1.55
N SER A 125 7.84 9.20 0.70
CA SER A 125 6.78 8.80 -0.22
C SER A 125 7.25 7.91 -1.37
N PHE A 126 8.54 8.00 -1.75
CA PHE A 126 9.13 7.14 -2.78
C PHE A 126 9.61 5.80 -2.24
N LEU A 127 9.91 5.69 -0.94
CA LEU A 127 10.53 4.49 -0.36
C LEU A 127 9.77 3.19 -0.65
N PRO A 128 8.43 3.10 -0.52
CA PRO A 128 7.74 1.83 -0.79
C PRO A 128 7.88 1.35 -2.23
N TYR A 129 7.79 2.28 -3.19
CA TYR A 129 7.95 1.98 -4.62
C TYR A 129 9.39 1.59 -4.93
N TYR A 130 10.37 2.26 -4.32
CA TYR A 130 11.78 1.91 -4.43
C TYR A 130 12.04 0.48 -3.93
N TRP A 131 11.55 0.12 -2.73
CA TRP A 131 11.73 -1.24 -2.21
C TRP A 131 11.09 -2.30 -3.10
N ARG A 132 9.90 -2.04 -3.67
CA ARG A 132 9.30 -2.96 -4.64
C ARG A 132 10.12 -3.08 -5.93
N ALA A 133 10.62 -1.98 -6.46
CA ALA A 133 11.51 -1.99 -7.62
C ALA A 133 12.78 -2.80 -7.34
N MET A 134 13.41 -2.61 -6.18
CA MET A 134 14.60 -3.38 -5.78
C MET A 134 14.30 -4.87 -5.58
N GLN A 135 13.16 -5.21 -5.00
CA GLN A 135 12.72 -6.61 -4.90
C GLN A 135 12.52 -7.25 -6.28
N CYS A 136 11.92 -6.53 -7.23
CA CYS A 136 11.76 -6.99 -8.60
C CYS A 136 13.11 -7.14 -9.31
N ALA A 137 14.03 -6.18 -9.13
CA ALA A 137 15.39 -6.26 -9.66
C ALA A 137 16.14 -7.49 -9.11
N ARG A 138 16.04 -7.73 -7.80
CA ARG A 138 16.66 -8.88 -7.13
C ARG A 138 16.13 -10.20 -7.69
N ARG A 139 14.81 -10.33 -7.84
CA ARG A 139 14.19 -11.54 -8.40
C ARG A 139 14.56 -11.76 -9.86
N TRP A 140 14.66 -10.68 -10.64
CA TRP A 140 15.15 -10.78 -12.02
C TRP A 140 16.61 -11.28 -12.06
N PHE A 141 17.47 -10.78 -11.18
CA PHE A 141 18.85 -11.26 -11.08
C PHE A 141 18.94 -12.74 -10.65
N ASP A 142 18.05 -13.18 -9.75
CA ASP A 142 18.03 -14.55 -9.23
C ASP A 142 17.40 -15.58 -10.18
N GLU A 143 16.28 -15.21 -10.82
CA GLU A 143 15.44 -16.14 -11.60
C GLU A 143 15.62 -15.95 -13.12
N GLY A 144 16.15 -14.80 -13.57
CA GLY A 144 16.31 -14.47 -14.99
C GLY A 144 15.01 -14.16 -15.74
N GLU A 145 13.84 -14.28 -15.09
CA GLU A 145 12.54 -14.09 -15.75
C GLU A 145 12.25 -12.61 -16.04
N THR A 146 11.97 -12.30 -17.32
CA THR A 146 11.65 -10.94 -17.79
C THR A 146 10.39 -10.35 -17.15
N GLY A 147 9.47 -11.21 -16.66
CA GLY A 147 8.28 -10.78 -15.94
C GLY A 147 8.59 -9.92 -14.71
N HIS A 148 9.72 -10.16 -14.04
CA HIS A 148 10.16 -9.33 -12.90
C HIS A 148 10.62 -7.95 -13.33
N LEU A 149 11.29 -7.83 -14.48
CA LEU A 149 11.71 -6.54 -15.03
C LEU A 149 10.50 -5.70 -15.50
N VAL A 150 9.50 -6.34 -16.10
CA VAL A 150 8.23 -5.69 -16.43
C VAL A 150 7.56 -5.19 -15.16
N ASN A 151 7.50 -6.00 -14.09
CA ASN A 151 6.98 -5.55 -12.79
C ASN A 151 7.78 -4.38 -12.19
N LEU A 152 9.11 -4.38 -12.32
CA LEU A 152 9.94 -3.26 -11.91
C LEU A 152 9.52 -1.97 -12.63
N GLY A 153 9.29 -2.06 -13.94
CA GLY A 153 8.79 -0.95 -14.75
C GLY A 153 7.49 -0.35 -14.23
N LYS A 154 6.56 -1.17 -13.70
CA LYS A 154 5.33 -0.69 -13.06
C LYS A 154 5.65 0.25 -11.90
N TYR A 155 6.54 -0.13 -10.98
CA TYR A 155 6.87 0.71 -9.82
C TYR A 155 7.68 1.95 -10.21
N VAL A 156 8.60 1.84 -11.17
CA VAL A 156 9.33 2.99 -11.73
C VAL A 156 8.36 3.99 -12.37
N SER A 157 7.37 3.51 -13.13
CA SER A 157 6.35 4.40 -13.73
C SER A 157 5.57 5.20 -12.67
N ALA A 158 5.24 4.58 -11.54
CA ALA A 158 4.57 5.26 -10.43
C ALA A 158 5.48 6.31 -9.76
N MET A 159 6.77 6.00 -9.60
CA MET A 159 7.76 6.96 -9.10
C MET A 159 7.90 8.15 -10.04
N LEU A 160 8.00 7.92 -11.35
CA LEU A 160 8.09 9.03 -12.31
C LEU A 160 6.84 9.93 -12.30
N ALA A 161 5.64 9.34 -12.19
CA ALA A 161 4.41 10.10 -12.04
C ALA A 161 4.38 10.93 -10.74
N ALA A 162 4.84 10.36 -9.61
CA ALA A 162 4.96 11.08 -8.36
C ALA A 162 6.01 12.22 -8.45
N GLY A 163 7.15 11.98 -9.09
CA GLY A 163 8.20 12.99 -9.30
C GLY A 163 7.72 14.15 -10.17
N ALA A 164 6.98 13.84 -11.25
CA ALA A 164 6.30 14.84 -12.06
C ALA A 164 5.35 15.71 -11.22
N LYS A 165 4.57 15.08 -10.34
CA LYS A 165 3.63 15.80 -9.46
C LYS A 165 4.38 16.75 -8.52
N VAL A 166 5.48 16.31 -7.93
CA VAL A 166 6.32 17.17 -7.07
C VAL A 166 6.90 18.34 -7.86
N ALA A 167 7.34 18.12 -9.10
CA ALA A 167 7.83 19.20 -9.97
C ALA A 167 6.73 20.23 -10.28
N TYR A 168 5.51 19.77 -10.60
CA TYR A 168 4.36 20.64 -10.81
C TYR A 168 3.94 21.42 -9.55
N GLU A 169 4.01 20.80 -8.37
CA GLU A 169 3.74 21.49 -7.10
C GLU A 169 4.74 22.62 -6.82
N LYS A 170 6.01 22.45 -7.24
CA LYS A 170 7.06 23.45 -7.11
C LYS A 170 6.92 24.56 -8.14
N GLU A 171 6.59 24.21 -9.37
CA GLU A 171 6.46 25.13 -10.50
C GLU A 171 5.17 24.83 -11.28
N ARG A 172 4.14 25.66 -11.07
CA ARG A 172 2.81 25.49 -11.67
C ARG A 172 2.76 25.94 -13.13
N SER A 173 3.55 25.30 -13.99
CA SER A 173 3.53 25.54 -15.43
C SER A 173 2.57 24.58 -16.15
N VAL A 174 2.05 25.02 -17.30
CA VAL A 174 1.22 24.16 -18.17
C VAL A 174 2.01 22.95 -18.66
N GLY A 175 3.30 23.10 -18.96
CA GLY A 175 4.17 22.00 -19.35
C GLY A 175 4.27 20.92 -18.27
N TRP A 176 4.50 21.32 -17.02
CA TRP A 176 4.52 20.39 -15.89
C TRP A 176 3.16 19.73 -15.65
N LEU A 177 2.05 20.47 -15.80
CA LEU A 177 0.71 19.89 -15.70
C LEU A 177 0.48 18.81 -16.76
N CYS A 178 0.80 19.08 -18.02
CA CYS A 178 0.69 18.09 -19.11
C CYS A 178 1.52 16.84 -18.82
N LEU A 179 2.76 17.03 -18.34
CA LEU A 179 3.66 15.93 -17.99
C LEU A 179 3.07 15.09 -16.84
N VAL A 180 2.53 15.71 -15.78
CA VAL A 180 1.86 15.01 -14.68
C VAL A 180 0.69 14.18 -15.19
N VAL A 181 -0.16 14.76 -16.03
CA VAL A 181 -1.34 14.07 -16.56
C VAL A 181 -0.94 12.86 -17.40
N VAL A 182 0.00 13.01 -18.33
CA VAL A 182 0.47 11.91 -19.20
C VAL A 182 1.13 10.80 -18.38
N MET A 183 2.05 11.16 -17.48
CA MET A 183 2.79 10.18 -16.67
C MET A 183 1.87 9.45 -15.69
N SER A 184 0.98 10.17 -15.01
CA SER A 184 0.04 9.58 -14.05
C SER A 184 -1.00 8.70 -14.74
N SER A 185 -1.49 9.11 -15.92
CA SER A 185 -2.42 8.31 -16.71
C SER A 185 -1.77 7.01 -17.18
N SER A 186 -0.55 7.11 -17.74
CA SER A 186 0.22 5.94 -18.19
C SER A 186 0.52 4.97 -17.05
N ALA A 187 0.99 5.50 -15.91
CA ALA A 187 1.23 4.70 -14.72
C ALA A 187 -0.06 4.05 -14.18
N THR A 188 -1.20 4.74 -14.26
CA THR A 188 -2.50 4.21 -13.83
C THR A 188 -2.95 3.06 -14.72
N VAL A 189 -2.88 3.22 -16.05
CA VAL A 189 -3.22 2.16 -17.01
C VAL A 189 -2.34 0.93 -16.80
N TYR A 190 -1.02 1.14 -16.65
CA TYR A 190 -0.09 0.03 -16.41
C TYR A 190 -0.42 -0.71 -15.11
N GLN A 191 -0.70 0.04 -14.04
CA GLN A 191 -1.09 -0.54 -12.77
C GLN A 191 -2.41 -1.30 -12.82
N LEU A 192 -3.42 -0.79 -13.53
CA LEU A 192 -4.72 -1.47 -13.72
C LEU A 192 -4.56 -2.75 -14.53
N TYR A 193 -3.78 -2.72 -15.61
CA TYR A 193 -3.42 -3.91 -16.37
C TYR A 193 -2.79 -4.96 -15.46
N TRP A 194 -1.81 -4.54 -14.65
CA TRP A 194 -1.13 -5.45 -13.74
C TRP A 194 -2.08 -6.07 -12.72
N ASP A 195 -2.92 -5.25 -12.09
CA ASP A 195 -3.86 -5.72 -11.07
C ASP A 195 -4.85 -6.74 -11.66
N PHE A 196 -5.47 -6.44 -12.81
CA PHE A 196 -6.46 -7.33 -13.40
C PHE A 196 -5.85 -8.57 -14.05
N VAL A 197 -4.79 -8.41 -14.83
CA VAL A 197 -4.23 -9.50 -15.64
C VAL A 197 -3.20 -10.32 -14.87
N LYS A 198 -2.26 -9.68 -14.17
CA LYS A 198 -1.14 -10.38 -13.51
C LYS A 198 -1.46 -10.77 -12.08
N ASP A 199 -2.04 -9.88 -11.29
CA ASP A 199 -2.32 -10.15 -9.88
C ASP A 199 -3.57 -11.00 -9.71
N TRP A 200 -4.68 -10.62 -10.34
CA TRP A 200 -5.94 -11.34 -10.23
C TRP A 200 -6.09 -12.45 -11.27
N GLY A 201 -5.28 -12.43 -12.35
CA GLY A 201 -5.36 -13.44 -13.40
C GLY A 201 -6.65 -13.36 -14.23
N LEU A 202 -7.39 -12.25 -14.17
CA LEU A 202 -8.62 -12.02 -14.92
C LEU A 202 -8.32 -11.47 -16.33
N LEU A 203 -9.36 -11.10 -17.08
CA LEU A 203 -9.31 -10.67 -18.48
C LEU A 203 -8.78 -11.76 -19.44
N GLN A 204 -9.09 -13.03 -19.14
CA GLN A 204 -8.78 -14.14 -20.04
C GLN A 204 -9.93 -14.30 -21.04
N PHE A 205 -9.69 -14.00 -22.31
CA PHE A 205 -10.70 -14.10 -23.38
C PHE A 205 -11.03 -15.55 -23.76
N HIS A 206 -10.04 -16.45 -23.65
CA HIS A 206 -10.15 -17.85 -24.08
C HIS A 206 -10.48 -18.82 -22.92
N SER A 207 -11.14 -18.35 -21.87
CA SER A 207 -11.52 -19.17 -20.72
C SER A 207 -12.98 -19.63 -20.81
N LYS A 208 -13.34 -20.65 -20.02
CA LYS A 208 -14.74 -21.12 -19.87
C LYS A 208 -15.69 -20.01 -19.40
N ASN A 209 -15.16 -19.01 -18.70
CA ASN A 209 -15.88 -17.84 -18.21
C ASN A 209 -15.29 -16.59 -18.87
N PRO A 210 -15.83 -16.10 -20.00
CA PRO A 210 -15.22 -14.98 -20.74
C PRO A 210 -14.85 -13.82 -19.80
N TRP A 211 -13.63 -13.28 -19.96
CA TRP A 211 -13.05 -12.21 -19.13
C TRP A 211 -12.66 -12.61 -17.70
N LEU A 212 -12.98 -13.82 -17.25
CA LEU A 212 -12.60 -14.37 -15.96
C LEU A 212 -11.72 -15.62 -16.14
N ARG A 213 -11.26 -16.21 -15.04
CA ARG A 213 -10.52 -17.47 -15.06
C ARG A 213 -11.44 -18.68 -15.20
N ASN A 214 -10.86 -19.82 -15.56
CA ASN A 214 -11.57 -21.11 -15.59
C ASN A 214 -12.08 -21.49 -14.20
N GLU A 215 -11.16 -21.51 -13.23
CA GLU A 215 -11.47 -21.82 -11.84
C GLU A 215 -11.68 -20.52 -11.04
N LEU A 216 -12.77 -20.49 -10.27
CA LEU A 216 -13.18 -19.34 -9.45
C LEU A 216 -13.61 -19.87 -8.07
N MET A 217 -13.08 -19.28 -6.98
CA MET A 217 -13.48 -19.66 -5.62
C MET A 217 -14.86 -19.10 -5.25
N LEU A 218 -15.20 -17.90 -5.75
CA LEU A 218 -16.51 -17.30 -5.49
C LEU A 218 -17.54 -17.81 -6.50
N ARG A 219 -18.61 -18.43 -5.99
CA ARG A 219 -19.72 -18.94 -6.81
C ARG A 219 -20.39 -17.86 -7.68
N ARG A 220 -20.45 -16.62 -7.21
CA ARG A 220 -21.14 -15.51 -7.91
C ARG A 220 -20.16 -14.71 -8.77
N LYS A 221 -20.22 -14.92 -10.10
CA LYS A 221 -19.34 -14.26 -11.09
C LYS A 221 -19.41 -12.72 -11.06
N PHE A 222 -20.59 -12.15 -10.79
CA PHE A 222 -20.79 -10.70 -10.74
C PHE A 222 -19.87 -10.00 -9.73
N ILE A 223 -19.49 -10.67 -8.63
CA ILE A 223 -18.61 -10.09 -7.61
C ILE A 223 -17.24 -9.73 -8.19
N TYR A 224 -16.72 -10.53 -9.14
CA TYR A 224 -15.46 -10.22 -9.81
C TYR A 224 -15.56 -8.95 -10.66
N PHE A 225 -16.61 -8.83 -11.49
CA PHE A 225 -16.83 -7.64 -12.32
C PHE A 225 -17.09 -6.39 -11.50
N PHE A 226 -17.88 -6.49 -10.43
CA PHE A 226 -18.08 -5.39 -9.48
C PHE A 226 -16.76 -4.95 -8.86
N SER A 227 -15.92 -5.90 -8.44
CA SER A 227 -14.62 -5.63 -7.86
C SER A 227 -13.63 -4.99 -8.84
N MET A 228 -13.71 -5.38 -10.12
CA MET A 228 -12.94 -4.70 -11.18
C MET A 228 -13.38 -3.25 -11.34
N GLY A 229 -14.69 -3.00 -11.43
CA GLY A 229 -15.23 -1.64 -11.49
C GLY A 229 -14.84 -0.79 -10.27
N LEU A 230 -14.96 -1.35 -9.07
CA LEU A 230 -14.58 -0.68 -7.83
C LEU A 230 -13.07 -0.37 -7.78
N ASN A 231 -12.21 -1.31 -8.18
CA ASN A 231 -10.76 -1.04 -8.23
C ASN A 231 -10.41 0.06 -9.24
N LEU A 232 -11.09 0.11 -10.39
CA LEU A 232 -10.91 1.18 -11.37
C LEU A 232 -11.25 2.56 -10.78
N ILE A 233 -12.43 2.69 -10.19
CA ILE A 233 -12.91 3.96 -9.60
C ILE A 233 -11.96 4.41 -8.49
N LEU A 234 -11.62 3.52 -7.55
CA LEU A 234 -10.76 3.84 -6.42
C LEU A 234 -9.32 4.15 -6.86
N ARG A 235 -8.82 3.54 -7.94
CA ARG A 235 -7.48 3.85 -8.48
C ARG A 235 -7.43 5.24 -9.11
N LEU A 236 -8.56 5.77 -9.60
CA LEU A 236 -8.66 7.12 -10.14
C LEU A 236 -8.78 8.21 -9.06
N ALA A 237 -8.79 7.83 -7.77
CA ALA A 237 -8.88 8.78 -6.66
C ALA A 237 -7.74 9.83 -6.63
N TRP A 238 -6.60 9.56 -7.26
CA TRP A 238 -5.52 10.54 -7.39
C TRP A 238 -5.94 11.80 -8.17
N LEU A 239 -6.91 11.70 -9.09
CA LEU A 239 -7.41 12.82 -9.88
C LEU A 239 -7.90 13.97 -8.99
N GLN A 240 -8.50 13.63 -7.85
CA GLN A 240 -8.95 14.63 -6.87
C GLN A 240 -7.79 15.54 -6.41
N THR A 241 -6.59 14.98 -6.26
CA THR A 241 -5.42 15.73 -5.80
C THR A 241 -4.83 16.67 -6.86
N VAL A 242 -5.12 16.42 -8.15
CA VAL A 242 -4.63 17.25 -9.27
C VAL A 242 -5.64 18.32 -9.63
N LEU A 243 -6.92 17.96 -9.67
CA LEU A 243 -8.02 18.85 -10.02
C LEU A 243 -8.29 19.94 -8.97
N HIS A 244 -7.56 19.96 -7.85
CA HIS A 244 -7.75 20.88 -6.72
C HIS A 244 -9.25 21.05 -6.38
N SER A 245 -10.03 19.98 -6.55
CA SER A 245 -11.43 19.96 -6.14
C SER A 245 -11.45 19.78 -4.64
N SER A 246 -11.03 20.81 -3.91
CA SER A 246 -11.61 21.07 -2.61
C SER A 246 -13.10 21.15 -2.87
N PHE A 247 -13.86 20.17 -2.39
CA PHE A 247 -15.22 20.48 -1.97
C PHE A 247 -15.03 21.73 -1.10
N GLU A 248 -15.44 22.91 -1.57
CA GLU A 248 -15.02 24.22 -1.02
C GLU A 248 -15.32 24.36 0.49
N SER A 249 -16.08 23.42 1.07
CA SER A 249 -16.46 23.30 2.47
C SER A 249 -15.71 22.24 3.31
N VAL A 250 -14.88 21.36 2.73
CA VAL A 250 -14.26 20.23 3.46
C VAL A 250 -12.74 20.37 3.55
N ASP A 251 -12.20 20.29 4.77
CA ASP A 251 -10.77 20.34 5.06
C ASP A 251 -10.01 19.22 4.31
N TYR A 252 -8.90 19.58 3.66
CA TYR A 252 -7.99 18.67 2.95
C TYR A 252 -7.53 17.48 3.83
N ARG A 253 -7.46 17.67 5.15
CA ARG A 253 -7.13 16.61 6.12
C ARG A 253 -8.22 15.55 6.21
N VAL A 254 -9.48 15.96 6.22
CA VAL A 254 -10.64 15.05 6.26
C VAL A 254 -10.76 14.31 4.94
N THR A 255 -10.59 15.02 3.82
CA THR A 255 -10.49 14.40 2.50
C THR A 255 -9.36 13.38 2.43
N GLY A 256 -8.17 13.72 2.94
CA GLY A 256 -7.02 12.82 2.99
C GLY A 256 -7.29 11.55 3.82
N LEU A 257 -7.98 11.69 4.96
CA LEU A 257 -8.40 10.55 5.78
C LEU A 257 -9.36 9.63 5.01
N PHE A 258 -10.38 10.20 4.35
CA PHE A 258 -11.35 9.43 3.58
C PHE A 258 -10.68 8.68 2.41
N LEU A 259 -9.80 9.36 1.67
CA LEU A 259 -9.04 8.74 0.58
C LEU A 259 -8.11 7.62 1.09
N ALA A 260 -7.46 7.81 2.24
CA ALA A 260 -6.64 6.78 2.85
C ALA A 260 -7.48 5.56 3.28
N ALA A 261 -8.67 5.77 3.83
CA ALA A 261 -9.59 4.69 4.19
C ALA A 261 -10.07 3.90 2.96
N LEU A 262 -10.44 4.59 1.88
CA LEU A 262 -10.79 3.96 0.60
C LEU A 262 -9.63 3.16 0.01
N GLU A 263 -8.40 3.66 0.11
CA GLU A 263 -7.20 2.95 -0.35
C GLU A 263 -6.96 1.66 0.46
N VAL A 264 -7.24 1.65 1.77
CA VAL A 264 -7.19 0.44 2.60
C VAL A 264 -8.22 -0.59 2.16
N ILE A 265 -9.47 -0.16 1.88
CA ILE A 265 -10.52 -1.05 1.38
C ILE A 265 -10.12 -1.64 0.02
N ARG A 266 -9.64 -0.79 -0.89
CA ARG A 266 -9.16 -1.21 -2.22
C ARG A 266 -8.04 -2.24 -2.12
N ARG A 267 -7.09 -2.04 -1.22
CA ARG A 267 -5.99 -2.99 -0.99
C ARG A 267 -6.47 -4.29 -0.35
N GLY A 268 -7.45 -4.24 0.56
CA GLY A 268 -8.10 -5.43 1.10
C GLY A 268 -8.75 -6.29 0.01
N LEU A 269 -9.44 -5.64 -0.94
CA LEU A 269 -9.99 -6.30 -2.13
C LEU A 269 -8.90 -6.95 -2.98
N TRP A 270 -7.82 -6.20 -3.26
CA TRP A 270 -6.68 -6.71 -4.01
C TRP A 270 -6.04 -7.93 -3.31
N ASN A 271 -5.90 -7.91 -1.98
CA ASN A 271 -5.34 -9.02 -1.20
C ASN A 271 -6.12 -10.30 -1.41
N PHE A 272 -7.45 -10.23 -1.35
CA PHE A 272 -8.31 -11.39 -1.57
C PHE A 272 -8.07 -12.04 -2.94
N TYR A 273 -8.18 -11.27 -4.01
CA TYR A 273 -8.04 -11.79 -5.38
C TYR A 273 -6.61 -12.20 -5.71
N ARG A 274 -5.60 -11.49 -5.19
CA ARG A 274 -4.19 -11.87 -5.35
C ARG A 274 -3.91 -13.22 -4.68
N LEU A 275 -4.39 -13.42 -3.44
CA LEU A 275 -4.21 -14.68 -2.72
C LEU A 275 -4.98 -15.82 -3.38
N GLU A 276 -6.21 -15.56 -3.84
CA GLU A 276 -6.98 -16.53 -4.61
C GLU A 276 -6.23 -16.95 -5.88
N ASN A 277 -5.69 -16.00 -6.64
CA ASN A 277 -4.92 -16.30 -7.85
C ASN A 277 -3.65 -17.09 -7.55
N GLU A 278 -2.92 -16.72 -6.51
CA GLU A 278 -1.73 -17.46 -6.11
C GLU A 278 -2.07 -18.88 -5.67
N HIS A 279 -3.16 -19.06 -4.91
CA HIS A 279 -3.63 -20.36 -4.47
C HIS A 279 -3.99 -21.26 -5.66
N LEU A 280 -4.78 -20.75 -6.62
CA LEU A 280 -5.16 -21.49 -7.82
C LEU A 280 -3.95 -21.83 -8.71
N ASN A 281 -2.99 -20.91 -8.86
CA ASN A 281 -1.77 -21.17 -9.63
C ASN A 281 -0.85 -22.19 -8.94
N ASN A 282 -0.74 -22.17 -7.61
CA ASN A 282 0.04 -23.15 -6.87
C ASN A 282 -0.63 -24.53 -6.85
N ALA A 283 -1.95 -24.60 -6.75
CA ALA A 283 -2.70 -25.85 -6.89
C ALA A 283 -2.56 -26.43 -8.30
N GLY A 284 -2.73 -25.61 -9.35
CA GLY A 284 -2.59 -26.04 -10.75
C GLY A 284 -1.18 -26.45 -11.16
N LYS A 285 -0.14 -25.97 -10.45
CA LYS A 285 1.27 -26.41 -10.62
C LYS A 285 1.68 -27.52 -9.65
N PHE A 286 0.74 -28.13 -8.91
CA PHE A 286 0.99 -29.16 -7.89
C PHE A 286 1.98 -28.75 -6.80
N ARG A 287 2.13 -27.45 -6.54
CA ARG A 287 3.00 -26.93 -5.47
C ARG A 287 2.30 -26.92 -4.11
N ALA A 288 0.97 -26.99 -4.09
CA ALA A 288 0.16 -26.94 -2.88
C ALA A 288 -0.29 -28.32 -2.36
N VAL A 289 -0.15 -29.39 -3.16
CA VAL A 289 -0.55 -30.75 -2.78
C VAL A 289 0.53 -31.73 -3.27
N ASN A 290 1.06 -32.55 -2.36
CA ASN A 290 2.00 -33.65 -2.66
C ASN A 290 1.34 -34.83 -3.41
N THR A 291 0.15 -34.67 -3.98
CA THR A 291 -0.43 -35.69 -4.86
C THR A 291 0.17 -35.52 -6.25
N VAL A 292 1.33 -36.14 -6.44
CA VAL A 292 1.90 -36.40 -7.75
C VAL A 292 0.86 -37.22 -8.53
N PRO A 293 0.40 -36.79 -9.72
CA PRO A 293 -0.47 -37.63 -10.53
C PRO A 293 0.25 -38.95 -10.80
N LEU A 294 -0.37 -40.07 -10.42
CA LEU A 294 0.17 -41.39 -10.68
C LEU A 294 0.24 -41.58 -12.20
N PRO A 295 1.30 -42.21 -12.73
CA PRO A 295 1.52 -42.37 -14.17
C PRO A 295 0.55 -43.37 -14.84
N PHE A 296 -0.53 -43.76 -14.17
CA PHE A 296 -1.47 -44.75 -14.65
C PHE A 296 -2.77 -44.04 -15.04
N HIS A 297 -3.14 -44.20 -16.31
CA HIS A 297 -4.53 -44.04 -16.70
C HIS A 297 -5.34 -45.03 -15.86
N GLU A 298 -6.33 -44.56 -15.11
CA GLU A 298 -7.41 -45.44 -14.66
C GLU A 298 -7.99 -46.04 -15.94
N VAL A 299 -7.75 -47.33 -16.12
CA VAL A 299 -8.45 -48.12 -17.11
C VAL A 299 -9.87 -48.17 -16.58
N ASP A 300 -10.80 -47.51 -17.26
CA ASP A 300 -12.22 -47.68 -16.99
C ASP A 300 -12.47 -49.20 -17.02
N GLU A 301 -12.80 -49.78 -15.85
CA GLU A 301 -13.28 -51.15 -15.75
C GLU A 301 -14.62 -51.19 -16.49
N GLU A 302 -14.58 -51.53 -17.78
CA GLU A 302 -15.73 -52.07 -18.50
C GLU A 302 -16.09 -53.42 -17.86
N ASP A 303 -17.06 -53.41 -16.95
CA ASP A 303 -17.94 -54.54 -16.65
C ASP A 303 -19.39 -54.04 -16.53
#